data_AF-A0A7X9E1L5-F1
#
_entry.id   AF-A0A7X9E1L5-F1
#
_cell.length_a   1.000
_cell.length_b   1.000
_cell.length_c   1.000
_cell.angle_alpha   90.00
_cell.angle_beta   90.00
_cell.angle_gamma   90.00
#
_symmetry.space_group_name_H-M   'P 1'
#
loop_
_entity.id
_entity.type
_entity.pdbx_description
1 polymer ?
#
loop_
_entity_poly.entity_id
_entity_poly.type
_entity_poly.pdbx_seq_one_letter_code
_entity_poly.pdbx_strand_id
1 'polypeptide(L)'
;MTKSNEGQRILVRRLTLLKFLLNESIAYLSSIDDEYRFAIGISMLHDSVENLFWAIETFKKVGIKDKHTFPDKYSLILSKLKSKKFCFDSASINELNTIRNAYKHQGILPNTKFAKPLTEKIILDFGETIKNTFNINFDNISLSQLLDKEELRKAIQNVEKNLVKCRLPNDYKQVLYDIGKIYFDFHETHDMSSFSSLLEERTASETGKKLSKYKFPDRDFHSLQLELLELGIVPYLYYRFKNLVPTFGMERETKRIIPKYETVYWGKENWTKLNAEFCLNWMIEYFLKKQWLYSSSKYNITMHTTRYHILEVVKDFKTKLNKG
;
A
#
# COMPACT_ATOMS: atom_id res chain seq x y z
N MET A 1 5.39 -10.10 29.10
CA MET A 1 4.45 -10.25 27.96
C MET A 1 3.86 -11.64 28.02
N THR A 2 2.55 -11.79 28.20
CA THR A 2 1.86 -13.09 28.29
C THR A 2 1.66 -13.71 26.90
N LYS A 3 1.60 -15.04 26.80
CA LYS A 3 1.35 -15.77 25.53
C LYS A 3 0.10 -15.30 24.77
N SER A 4 -0.88 -14.70 25.44
CA SER A 4 -2.08 -14.12 24.80
C SER A 4 -1.78 -12.89 23.96
N ASN A 5 -0.82 -12.04 24.37
CA ASN A 5 -0.47 -10.82 23.63
C ASN A 5 0.27 -11.13 22.34
N GLU A 6 1.10 -12.17 22.32
CA GLU A 6 1.85 -12.54 21.10
C GLU A 6 0.92 -13.12 20.03
N GLY A 7 -0.05 -13.97 20.41
CA GLY A 7 -1.04 -14.50 19.47
C GLY A 7 -1.90 -13.41 18.82
N GLN A 8 -2.31 -12.41 19.59
CA GLN A 8 -3.04 -11.25 19.08
C GLN A 8 -2.18 -10.40 18.13
N ARG A 9 -0.91 -10.16 18.49
CA ARG A 9 0.04 -9.42 17.63
C ARG A 9 0.27 -10.13 16.29
N ILE A 10 0.46 -11.45 16.31
CA ILE A 10 0.62 -12.26 15.11
C ILE A 10 -0.64 -12.18 14.25
N LEU A 11 -1.83 -12.28 14.85
CA LEU A 11 -3.09 -12.17 14.12
C LEU A 11 -3.23 -10.81 13.44
N VAL A 12 -2.97 -9.72 14.14
CA VAL A 12 -3.02 -8.36 13.57
C VAL A 12 -2.06 -8.26 12.39
N ARG A 13 -0.81 -8.71 12.53
CA ARG A 13 0.17 -8.71 11.44
C ARG A 13 -0.29 -9.49 10.22
N ARG A 14 -0.87 -10.68 10.41
CA ARG A 14 -1.40 -11.51 9.31
C ARG A 14 -2.58 -10.83 8.61
N LEU A 15 -3.52 -10.29 9.37
CA LEU A 15 -4.67 -9.54 8.83
C LEU A 15 -4.22 -8.32 8.04
N THR A 16 -3.20 -7.61 8.52
CA THR A 16 -2.66 -6.45 7.79
C THR A 16 -1.91 -6.86 6.53
N LEU A 17 -1.08 -7.92 6.59
CA LEU A 17 -0.36 -8.43 5.43
C LEU A 17 -1.30 -8.93 4.33
N LEU A 18 -2.32 -9.72 4.68
CA LEU A 18 -3.29 -10.19 3.69
C LEU A 18 -4.08 -9.03 3.06
N LYS A 19 -4.39 -7.96 3.82
CA LYS A 19 -5.02 -6.77 3.25
C LYS A 19 -4.11 -6.10 2.22
N PHE A 20 -2.84 -5.94 2.54
CA PHE A 20 -1.85 -5.40 1.60
C PHE A 20 -1.77 -6.26 0.33
N LEU A 21 -1.59 -7.56 0.46
CA LEU A 21 -1.51 -8.48 -0.68
C LEU A 21 -2.78 -8.49 -1.54
N LEU A 22 -3.96 -8.43 -0.91
CA LEU A 22 -5.23 -8.40 -1.65
C LEU A 22 -5.36 -7.09 -2.44
N ASN A 23 -5.03 -5.95 -1.84
CA ASN A 23 -5.09 -4.65 -2.51
C ASN A 23 -4.15 -4.59 -3.72
N GLU A 24 -2.90 -5.06 -3.56
CA GLU A 24 -1.95 -5.17 -4.67
C GLU A 24 -2.49 -6.13 -5.74
N SER A 25 -3.01 -7.29 -5.35
CA SER A 25 -3.58 -8.26 -6.28
C SER A 25 -4.70 -7.65 -7.13
N ILE A 26 -5.61 -6.87 -6.53
CA ILE A 26 -6.72 -6.21 -7.24
C ILE A 26 -6.17 -5.21 -8.27
N ALA A 27 -5.14 -4.44 -7.92
CA ALA A 27 -4.51 -3.50 -8.84
C ALA A 27 -3.92 -4.22 -10.07
N TYR A 28 -3.23 -5.35 -9.87
CA TYR A 28 -2.67 -6.15 -10.96
C TYR A 28 -3.74 -6.86 -11.81
N LEU A 29 -4.79 -7.39 -11.16
CA LEU A 29 -5.89 -8.09 -11.84
C LEU A 29 -6.78 -7.16 -12.67
N SER A 30 -6.70 -5.84 -12.46
CA SER A 30 -7.42 -4.86 -13.27
C SER A 30 -6.88 -4.73 -14.71
N SER A 31 -5.65 -5.17 -14.95
CA SER A 31 -4.97 -5.13 -16.27
C SER A 31 -5.31 -6.37 -17.11
N ILE A 32 -6.53 -6.44 -17.64
CA ILE A 32 -7.03 -7.60 -18.43
C ILE A 32 -6.21 -7.82 -19.71
N ASP A 33 -5.65 -6.76 -20.29
CA ASP A 33 -4.87 -6.82 -21.53
C ASP A 33 -3.39 -7.16 -21.32
N ASP A 34 -2.94 -7.28 -20.06
CA ASP A 34 -1.56 -7.61 -19.70
C ASP A 34 -1.51 -8.91 -18.89
N GLU A 35 -1.29 -10.02 -19.59
CA GLU A 35 -1.25 -11.37 -19.00
C GLU A 35 -0.16 -11.53 -17.93
N TYR A 36 0.96 -10.79 -18.03
CA TYR A 36 2.05 -10.85 -17.05
C TYR A 36 1.63 -10.17 -15.75
N ARG A 37 1.07 -8.96 -15.84
CA ARG A 37 0.51 -8.27 -14.68
C ARG A 37 -0.61 -9.08 -14.05
N PHE A 38 -1.47 -9.67 -14.87
CA PHE A 38 -2.53 -10.53 -14.39
C PHE A 38 -1.99 -11.76 -13.63
N ALA A 39 -0.95 -12.43 -14.14
CA ALA A 39 -0.28 -13.56 -13.47
C ALA A 39 0.35 -13.18 -12.11
N ILE A 40 0.95 -11.98 -12.01
CA ILE A 40 1.42 -11.42 -10.74
C ILE A 40 0.24 -11.24 -9.78
N GLY A 41 -0.87 -10.69 -10.26
CA GLY A 41 -2.11 -10.53 -9.50
C GLY A 41 -2.65 -11.86 -8.96
N ILE A 42 -2.68 -12.92 -9.78
CA ILE A 42 -3.05 -14.27 -9.35
C ILE A 42 -2.15 -14.79 -8.22
N SER A 43 -0.83 -14.54 -8.33
CA SER A 43 0.13 -14.95 -7.28
C SER A 43 -0.17 -14.26 -5.96
N MET A 44 -0.37 -12.94 -6.00
CA MET A 44 -0.66 -12.15 -4.81
C MET A 44 -2.02 -12.49 -4.19
N LEU A 45 -3.03 -12.77 -5.02
CA LEU A 45 -4.35 -13.24 -4.56
C LEU A 45 -4.22 -14.59 -3.85
N HIS A 46 -3.48 -15.53 -4.44
CA HIS A 46 -3.20 -16.85 -3.85
C HIS A 46 -2.48 -16.71 -2.49
N ASP A 47 -1.41 -15.91 -2.43
CA ASP A 47 -0.65 -15.67 -1.20
C ASP A 47 -1.53 -14.97 -0.14
N SER A 48 -2.44 -14.10 -0.53
CA SER A 48 -3.40 -13.46 0.36
C SER A 48 -4.39 -14.47 0.97
N VAL A 49 -4.96 -15.35 0.13
CA VAL A 49 -5.85 -16.43 0.59
C VAL A 49 -5.12 -17.39 1.52
N GLU A 50 -3.86 -17.73 1.22
CA GLU A 50 -3.07 -18.57 2.12
C GLU A 50 -2.78 -17.88 3.46
N ASN A 51 -2.50 -16.57 3.45
CA ASN A 51 -2.35 -15.81 4.69
C ASN A 51 -3.64 -15.73 5.49
N LEU A 52 -4.80 -15.68 4.84
CA LEU A 52 -6.10 -15.81 5.49
C LEU A 52 -6.24 -17.17 6.19
N PHE A 53 -5.82 -18.27 5.56
CA PHE A 53 -5.84 -19.59 6.19
C PHE A 53 -4.99 -19.62 7.47
N TRP A 54 -3.83 -19.00 7.44
CA TRP A 54 -2.98 -18.87 8.64
C TRP A 54 -3.54 -17.92 9.70
N ALA A 55 -4.24 -16.86 9.31
CA ALA A 55 -4.95 -15.99 10.24
C ALA A 55 -6.07 -16.77 10.96
N ILE A 56 -6.81 -17.60 10.21
CA ILE A 56 -7.81 -18.51 10.75
C ILE A 56 -7.19 -19.51 11.72
N GLU A 57 -6.05 -20.13 11.36
CA GLU A 57 -5.31 -21.00 12.28
C GLU A 57 -4.92 -20.28 13.57
N THR A 58 -4.40 -19.06 13.45
CA THR A 58 -4.00 -18.26 14.63
C THR A 58 -5.19 -18.00 15.56
N PHE A 59 -6.37 -17.75 14.99
CA PHE A 59 -7.58 -17.38 15.72
C PHE A 59 -8.43 -18.56 16.22
N LYS A 60 -8.52 -19.65 15.45
CA LYS A 60 -9.41 -20.80 15.71
C LYS A 60 -8.69 -22.10 16.01
N LYS A 61 -7.37 -22.18 15.81
CA LYS A 61 -6.54 -23.38 16.06
C LYS A 61 -7.11 -24.61 15.36
N VAL A 62 -7.32 -24.49 14.04
CA VAL A 62 -7.93 -25.54 13.21
C VAL A 62 -6.98 -26.71 12.93
N GLY A 63 -5.71 -26.58 13.27
CA GLY A 63 -4.69 -27.62 13.17
C GLY A 63 -3.85 -27.55 11.90
N ILE A 64 -3.75 -26.37 11.26
CA ILE A 64 -2.83 -26.18 10.13
C ILE A 64 -1.37 -26.32 10.60
N LYS A 65 -0.56 -27.01 9.81
CA LYS A 65 0.88 -27.23 10.00
C LYS A 65 1.62 -26.84 8.73
N ASP A 66 2.92 -26.53 8.84
CA ASP A 66 3.73 -26.07 7.71
C ASP A 66 3.82 -27.09 6.56
N LYS A 67 3.73 -28.38 6.88
CA LYS A 67 3.74 -29.47 5.89
C LYS A 67 2.47 -29.57 5.04
N HIS A 68 1.39 -28.91 5.43
CA HIS A 68 0.13 -28.98 4.69
C HIS A 68 0.25 -28.15 3.41
N THR A 69 -0.18 -28.73 2.30
CA THR A 69 -0.30 -28.01 1.03
C THR A 69 -1.46 -27.00 1.08
N PHE A 70 -1.55 -26.14 0.07
CA PHE A 70 -2.64 -25.17 -0.02
C PHE A 70 -4.04 -25.84 -0.02
N PRO A 71 -4.30 -26.90 -0.83
CA PRO A 71 -5.54 -27.67 -0.72
C PRO A 71 -5.77 -28.31 0.65
N ASP A 72 -4.73 -28.86 1.29
CA ASP A 72 -4.85 -29.47 2.61
C ASP A 72 -5.33 -28.45 3.67
N LYS A 73 -4.80 -27.22 3.60
CA LYS A 73 -5.21 -26.12 4.50
C LYS A 73 -6.69 -25.78 4.31
N TYR A 74 -7.14 -25.68 3.06
CA TYR A 74 -8.54 -25.45 2.73
C TYR A 74 -9.44 -26.55 3.32
N SER A 75 -9.12 -27.82 3.07
CA SER A 75 -9.91 -28.96 3.57
C SER A 75 -9.99 -28.99 5.10
N LEU A 76 -8.87 -28.70 5.79
CA LEU A 76 -8.86 -28.62 7.25
C LEU A 76 -9.76 -27.50 7.78
N ILE A 77 -9.66 -26.31 7.20
CA ILE A 77 -10.49 -25.16 7.56
C ILE A 77 -11.97 -25.50 7.37
N LEU A 78 -12.34 -26.04 6.21
CA LEU A 78 -13.72 -26.42 5.90
C LEU A 78 -14.25 -27.49 6.87
N SER A 79 -13.41 -28.45 7.30
CA SER A 79 -13.82 -29.48 8.26
C SER A 79 -14.07 -28.95 9.68
N LYS A 80 -13.45 -27.81 10.05
CA LYS A 80 -13.49 -27.25 11.41
C LYS A 80 -14.42 -26.04 11.52
N LEU A 81 -14.60 -25.29 10.44
CA LEU A 81 -15.51 -24.15 10.38
C LEU A 81 -16.84 -24.59 9.79
N LYS A 82 -17.94 -24.24 10.46
CA LYS A 82 -19.28 -24.37 9.87
C LYS A 82 -19.32 -23.60 8.55
N SER A 83 -19.98 -24.14 7.53
CA SER A 83 -20.08 -23.56 6.17
C SER A 83 -20.44 -22.08 6.14
N LYS A 84 -21.26 -21.59 7.08
CA LYS A 84 -21.62 -20.17 7.20
C LYS A 84 -20.44 -19.22 7.52
N LYS A 85 -19.27 -19.72 7.90
CA LYS A 85 -18.11 -18.88 8.27
C LYS A 85 -17.03 -18.79 7.19
N PHE A 86 -17.06 -19.70 6.23
CA PHE A 86 -16.02 -19.84 5.22
C PHE A 86 -16.68 -19.93 3.85
N CYS A 87 -16.61 -18.85 3.08
CA CYS A 87 -17.45 -18.66 1.90
C CYS A 87 -16.85 -19.26 0.62
N PHE A 88 -15.56 -19.54 0.60
CA PHE A 88 -14.91 -20.13 -0.57
C PHE A 88 -15.45 -21.52 -0.88
N ASP A 89 -15.76 -21.78 -2.15
CA ASP A 89 -16.04 -23.13 -2.62
C ASP A 89 -14.76 -23.85 -3.10
N SER A 90 -14.84 -25.18 -3.12
CA SER A 90 -13.70 -26.04 -3.43
C SER A 90 -13.22 -25.88 -4.87
N ALA A 91 -14.14 -25.66 -5.82
CA ALA A 91 -13.79 -25.53 -7.23
C ALA A 91 -12.96 -24.26 -7.44
N SER A 92 -13.42 -23.12 -6.91
CA SER A 92 -12.72 -21.84 -7.03
C SER A 92 -11.30 -21.88 -6.43
N ILE A 93 -11.13 -22.49 -5.26
CA ILE A 93 -9.82 -22.60 -4.59
C ILE A 93 -8.86 -23.52 -5.35
N ASN A 94 -9.37 -24.65 -5.87
CA ASN A 94 -8.57 -25.57 -6.67
C ASN A 94 -8.18 -24.95 -8.02
N GLU A 95 -9.09 -24.21 -8.64
CA GLU A 95 -8.84 -23.51 -9.89
C GLU A 95 -7.80 -22.41 -9.72
N LEU A 96 -7.90 -21.58 -8.67
CA LEU A 96 -6.89 -20.57 -8.33
C LEU A 96 -5.49 -21.21 -8.19
N ASN A 97 -5.40 -22.31 -7.42
CA ASN A 97 -4.15 -23.04 -7.22
C ASN A 97 -3.62 -23.64 -8.54
N THR A 98 -4.51 -24.12 -9.41
CA THR A 98 -4.15 -24.69 -10.71
C THR A 98 -3.57 -23.62 -11.64
N ILE A 99 -4.26 -22.49 -11.81
CA ILE A 99 -3.81 -21.37 -12.64
C ILE A 99 -2.45 -20.84 -12.14
N ARG A 100 -2.33 -20.64 -10.83
CA ARG A 100 -1.07 -20.19 -10.22
C ARG A 100 0.07 -21.18 -10.49
N ASN A 101 -0.16 -22.48 -10.30
CA ASN A 101 0.88 -23.48 -10.51
C ASN A 101 1.27 -23.61 -11.99
N ALA A 102 0.31 -23.49 -12.92
CA ALA A 102 0.57 -23.51 -14.35
C ALA A 102 1.54 -22.39 -14.76
N TYR A 103 1.29 -21.14 -14.36
CA TYR A 103 2.21 -20.06 -14.68
C TYR A 103 3.55 -20.21 -13.94
N LYS A 104 3.54 -20.50 -12.63
CA LYS A 104 4.75 -20.53 -11.81
C LYS A 104 5.72 -21.65 -12.19
N HIS A 105 5.19 -22.83 -12.51
CA HIS A 105 6.01 -24.02 -12.73
C HIS A 105 6.13 -24.42 -14.20
N GLN A 106 5.20 -24.00 -15.04
CA GLN A 106 5.15 -24.39 -16.45
C GLN A 106 5.27 -23.17 -17.39
N GLY A 107 5.27 -21.95 -16.87
CA GLY A 107 5.34 -20.72 -17.68
C GLY A 107 4.07 -20.45 -18.49
N ILE A 108 2.95 -21.11 -18.17
CA ILE A 108 1.69 -20.97 -18.90
C ILE A 108 0.93 -19.76 -18.35
N LEU A 109 0.83 -18.69 -19.14
CA LEU A 109 0.12 -17.48 -18.75
C LEU A 109 -1.39 -17.71 -18.62
N PRO A 110 -2.05 -17.03 -17.66
CA PRO A 110 -3.48 -17.16 -17.46
C PRO A 110 -4.25 -16.50 -18.60
N ASN A 111 -5.31 -17.16 -19.08
CA ASN A 111 -6.26 -16.49 -19.95
C ASN A 111 -7.11 -15.52 -19.11
N THR A 112 -6.81 -14.22 -19.22
CA THR A 112 -7.36 -13.17 -18.35
C THR A 112 -8.88 -13.07 -18.42
N LYS A 113 -9.48 -13.30 -19.60
CA LYS A 113 -10.94 -13.24 -19.80
C LYS A 113 -11.67 -14.35 -19.06
N PHE A 114 -11.10 -15.56 -19.03
CA PHE A 114 -11.69 -16.69 -18.30
C PHE A 114 -11.37 -16.65 -16.80
N ALA A 115 -10.16 -16.19 -16.43
CA ALA A 115 -9.74 -16.15 -15.04
C ALA A 115 -10.36 -14.98 -14.25
N LYS A 116 -10.75 -13.88 -14.91
CA LYS A 116 -11.28 -12.70 -14.23
C LYS A 116 -12.52 -12.98 -13.38
N PRO A 117 -13.60 -13.62 -13.88
CA PRO A 117 -14.78 -13.92 -13.05
C PRO A 117 -14.44 -14.76 -11.81
N LEU A 118 -13.52 -15.73 -11.94
CA LEU A 118 -13.02 -16.52 -10.81
C LEU A 118 -12.36 -15.62 -9.75
N THR A 119 -11.47 -14.71 -10.16
CA THR A 119 -10.79 -13.82 -9.22
C THR A 119 -11.73 -12.85 -8.52
N GLU A 120 -12.69 -12.28 -9.24
CA GLU A 120 -13.72 -11.38 -8.67
C GLU A 120 -14.54 -12.12 -7.61
N LYS A 121 -14.96 -13.35 -7.91
CA LYS A 121 -15.67 -14.21 -6.95
C LYS A 121 -14.82 -14.49 -5.71
N ILE A 122 -13.56 -14.87 -5.86
CA ILE A 122 -12.65 -15.14 -4.73
C ILE A 122 -12.47 -13.89 -3.86
N ILE A 123 -12.34 -12.70 -4.46
CA ILE A 123 -12.22 -11.44 -3.71
C ILE A 123 -13.49 -11.16 -2.89
N LEU A 124 -14.68 -11.43 -3.44
CA LEU A 124 -15.95 -11.30 -2.70
C LEU A 124 -16.01 -12.29 -1.54
N ASP A 125 -15.76 -13.58 -1.80
CA ASP A 125 -15.75 -14.64 -0.78
C ASP A 125 -14.72 -14.36 0.33
N PHE A 126 -13.60 -13.72 -0.02
CA PHE A 126 -12.56 -13.31 0.91
C PHE A 126 -13.08 -12.30 1.93
N GLY A 127 -13.72 -11.22 1.46
CA GLY A 127 -14.29 -10.19 2.32
C GLY A 127 -15.37 -10.76 3.26
N GLU A 128 -16.24 -11.63 2.73
CA GLU A 128 -17.26 -12.30 3.53
C GLU A 128 -16.67 -13.26 4.56
N THR A 129 -15.65 -14.04 4.19
CA THR A 129 -14.96 -14.95 5.11
C THR A 129 -14.30 -14.19 6.26
N ILE A 130 -13.68 -13.05 5.99
CA ILE A 130 -13.12 -12.16 7.01
C ILE A 130 -14.22 -11.70 7.98
N LYS A 131 -15.33 -11.20 7.45
CA LYS A 131 -16.48 -10.73 8.24
C LYS A 131 -17.05 -11.86 9.10
N ASN A 132 -17.32 -13.01 8.53
CA ASN A 132 -17.99 -14.12 9.21
C ASN A 132 -17.07 -14.85 10.21
N THR A 133 -15.76 -14.85 9.95
CA THR A 133 -14.78 -15.52 10.83
C THR A 133 -14.32 -14.63 11.97
N PHE A 134 -13.93 -13.38 11.70
CA PHE A 134 -13.32 -12.48 12.68
C PHE A 134 -14.27 -11.42 13.24
N ASN A 135 -15.48 -11.28 12.67
CA ASN A 135 -16.43 -10.21 13.02
C ASN A 135 -15.84 -8.81 12.79
N ILE A 136 -15.05 -8.66 11.72
CA ILE A 136 -14.39 -7.42 11.32
C ILE A 136 -14.71 -7.17 9.84
N ASN A 137 -15.02 -5.93 9.45
CA ASN A 137 -15.05 -5.58 8.03
C ASN A 137 -13.61 -5.49 7.51
N PHE A 138 -13.33 -6.12 6.36
CA PHE A 138 -12.03 -6.05 5.70
C PHE A 138 -11.51 -4.61 5.53
N ASP A 139 -12.40 -3.66 5.20
CA ASP A 139 -12.04 -2.25 5.05
C ASP A 139 -11.49 -1.64 6.34
N ASN A 140 -11.92 -2.14 7.50
CA ASN A 140 -11.50 -1.66 8.81
C ASN A 140 -10.12 -2.18 9.25
N ILE A 141 -9.50 -3.10 8.52
CA ILE A 141 -8.15 -3.56 8.81
C ILE A 141 -7.18 -2.42 8.47
N SER A 142 -6.47 -1.89 9.47
CA SER A 142 -5.55 -0.78 9.24
C SER A 142 -4.21 -1.28 8.66
N LEU A 143 -3.78 -0.65 7.56
CA LEU A 143 -2.43 -0.83 6.99
C LEU A 143 -1.35 -0.07 7.76
N SER A 144 -1.74 0.92 8.58
CA SER A 144 -0.80 1.70 9.41
C SER A 144 0.02 0.81 10.35
N GLN A 145 -0.49 -0.37 10.73
CA GLN A 145 0.20 -1.33 11.58
C GLN A 145 1.54 -1.83 11.00
N LEU A 146 1.76 -1.70 9.69
CA LEU A 146 3.02 -2.05 9.02
C LEU A 146 4.10 -0.95 9.10
N LEU A 147 3.74 0.26 9.51
CA LEU A 147 4.69 1.37 9.64
C LEU A 147 5.58 1.15 10.85
N ASP A 148 6.90 1.25 10.73
CA ASP A 148 7.86 0.97 11.80
C ASP A 148 7.94 2.10 12.83
N LYS A 149 7.92 3.36 12.37
CA LYS A 149 8.01 4.54 13.25
C LYS A 149 6.74 4.68 14.10
N GLU A 150 6.87 4.47 15.40
CA GLU A 150 5.73 4.42 16.32
C GLU A 150 4.94 5.74 16.38
N GLU A 151 5.63 6.88 16.36
CA GLU A 151 5.00 8.20 16.36
C GLU A 151 4.10 8.42 15.13
N LEU A 152 4.62 8.09 13.94
CA LEU A 152 3.89 8.17 12.67
C LEU A 152 2.68 7.22 12.70
N ARG A 153 2.92 5.97 13.12
CA ARG A 153 1.87 4.95 13.25
C ARG A 153 0.74 5.44 14.15
N LYS A 154 1.05 5.97 15.34
CA LYS A 154 0.06 6.50 16.30
C LYS A 154 -0.70 7.70 15.73
N ALA A 155 -0.01 8.62 15.05
CA ALA A 155 -0.64 9.77 14.42
C ALA A 155 -1.66 9.34 13.35
N ILE A 156 -1.28 8.43 12.46
CA ILE A 156 -2.16 7.88 11.41
C ILE A 156 -3.34 7.11 12.02
N GLN A 157 -3.11 6.30 13.07
CA GLN A 157 -4.20 5.57 13.75
C GLN A 157 -5.20 6.50 14.44
N ASN A 158 -4.76 7.68 14.88
CA ASN A 158 -5.67 8.69 15.40
C ASN A 158 -6.58 9.24 14.29
N VAL A 159 -6.02 9.51 13.12
CA VAL A 159 -6.77 9.95 11.93
C VAL A 159 -7.77 8.88 11.49
N GLU A 160 -7.37 7.61 11.42
CA GLU A 160 -8.27 6.48 11.11
C GLU A 160 -9.47 6.43 12.07
N LYS A 161 -9.22 6.57 13.38
CA LYS A 161 -10.30 6.60 14.38
C LYS A 161 -11.23 7.79 14.21
N ASN A 162 -10.70 8.95 13.87
CA ASN A 162 -11.50 10.16 13.63
C ASN A 162 -12.35 10.02 12.37
N LEU A 163 -11.78 9.48 11.29
CA LEU A 163 -12.47 9.26 10.02
C LEU A 163 -13.72 8.37 10.17
N VAL A 164 -13.64 7.31 11.00
CA VAL A 164 -14.80 6.43 11.28
C VAL A 164 -15.94 7.17 11.99
N LYS A 165 -15.61 8.20 12.78
CA LYS A 165 -16.58 9.00 13.54
C LYS A 165 -17.18 10.15 12.72
N CYS A 166 -16.57 10.54 11.60
CA CYS A 166 -17.04 11.63 10.76
C CYS A 166 -18.48 11.41 10.27
N ARG A 167 -19.30 12.45 10.36
CA ARG A 167 -20.68 12.48 9.83
C ARG A 167 -20.94 13.71 8.99
N LEU A 168 -20.24 14.80 9.25
CA LEU A 168 -20.45 16.10 8.62
C LEU A 168 -19.23 16.52 7.78
N PRO A 169 -19.40 17.39 6.77
CA PRO A 169 -18.29 17.94 5.97
C PRO A 169 -17.16 18.54 6.81
N ASN A 170 -17.47 19.22 7.92
CA ASN A 170 -16.46 19.80 8.79
C ASN A 170 -15.60 18.75 9.51
N ASP A 171 -16.11 17.55 9.74
CA ASP A 171 -15.32 16.46 10.32
C ASP A 171 -14.26 15.98 9.31
N TYR A 172 -14.65 15.84 8.04
CA TYR A 172 -13.73 15.48 6.96
C TYR A 172 -12.69 16.57 6.69
N LYS A 173 -13.07 17.86 6.83
CA LYS A 173 -12.11 18.97 6.79
C LYS A 173 -11.01 18.79 7.83
N GLN A 174 -11.38 18.46 9.07
CA GLN A 174 -10.41 18.28 10.15
C GLN A 174 -9.52 17.06 9.87
N VAL A 175 -10.09 15.97 9.37
CA VAL A 175 -9.30 14.79 8.96
C VAL A 175 -8.30 15.13 7.87
N LEU A 176 -8.70 15.84 6.81
CA LEU A 176 -7.78 16.25 5.73
C LEU A 176 -6.70 17.21 6.24
N TYR A 177 -7.03 18.09 7.18
CA TYR A 177 -6.07 18.95 7.86
C TYR A 177 -5.03 18.11 8.64
N ASP A 178 -5.49 17.15 9.44
CA ASP A 178 -4.61 16.28 10.22
C ASP A 178 -3.70 15.44 9.33
N ILE A 179 -4.22 14.92 8.20
CA ILE A 179 -3.43 14.19 7.19
C ILE A 179 -2.33 15.08 6.62
N GLY A 180 -2.67 16.29 6.16
CA GLY A 180 -1.68 17.23 5.60
C GLY A 180 -0.61 17.60 6.63
N LYS A 181 -1.00 17.77 7.90
CA LYS A 181 -0.06 18.09 8.99
C LYS A 181 0.90 16.93 9.26
N ILE A 182 0.40 15.69 9.33
CA ILE A 182 1.24 14.49 9.50
C ILE A 182 2.22 14.37 8.34
N TYR A 183 1.76 14.54 7.10
CA TYR A 183 2.64 14.52 5.94
C TYR A 183 3.76 15.56 6.06
N PHE A 184 3.41 16.79 6.44
CA PHE A 184 4.40 17.84 6.67
C PHE A 184 5.40 17.45 7.76
N ASP A 185 4.92 17.07 8.95
CA ASP A 185 5.74 16.76 10.13
C ASP A 185 6.76 15.64 9.87
N PHE A 186 6.38 14.62 9.09
CA PHE A 186 7.18 13.41 8.88
C PHE A 186 7.91 13.35 7.53
N HIS A 187 7.60 14.23 6.59
CA HIS A 187 8.24 14.25 5.27
C HIS A 187 8.80 15.63 4.91
N GLU A 188 7.97 16.68 4.93
CA GLU A 188 8.35 18.00 4.39
C GLU A 188 9.24 18.83 5.34
N THR A 189 9.23 18.53 6.64
CA THR A 189 10.11 19.20 7.62
C THR A 189 11.60 19.04 7.30
N HIS A 190 12.00 17.94 6.67
CA HIS A 190 13.38 17.73 6.23
C HIS A 190 13.77 18.69 5.10
N ASP A 191 12.86 18.99 4.18
CA ASP A 191 13.12 19.90 3.05
C ASP A 191 13.27 21.35 3.51
N MET A 192 12.66 21.67 4.65
CA MET A 192 12.80 22.96 5.30
C MET A 192 14.21 23.20 5.86
N SER A 193 15.07 22.18 5.92
CA SER A 193 16.47 22.28 6.36
C SER A 193 17.49 22.14 5.23
N SER A 194 17.02 22.10 3.97
CA SER A 194 17.86 21.84 2.80
C SER A 194 18.85 22.98 2.50
N PHE A 195 19.93 22.63 1.79
CA PHE A 195 20.99 23.53 1.37
C PHE A 195 20.49 24.74 0.56
N SER A 196 19.44 24.55 -0.26
CA SER A 196 18.78 25.64 -0.99
C SER A 196 18.27 26.72 -0.04
N SER A 197 17.80 26.34 1.14
CA SER A 197 17.32 27.31 2.11
C SER A 197 18.42 28.04 2.87
N LEU A 198 19.61 27.43 3.02
CA LEU A 198 20.80 28.14 3.50
C LEU A 198 21.29 29.16 2.47
N LEU A 199 21.20 28.83 1.17
CA LEU A 199 21.51 29.76 0.07
C LEU A 199 20.53 30.93 0.02
N GLU A 200 19.23 30.68 0.21
CA GLU A 200 18.21 31.73 0.27
C GLU A 200 18.49 32.71 1.42
N GLU A 201 18.87 32.20 2.60
CA GLU A 201 19.23 33.04 3.75
C GLU A 201 20.49 33.86 3.51
N ARG A 202 21.52 33.28 2.86
CA ARG A 202 22.75 34.01 2.48
C ARG A 202 22.47 35.10 1.45
N THR A 203 21.78 34.77 0.37
CA THR A 203 21.46 35.72 -0.70
C THR A 203 20.57 36.85 -0.20
N ALA A 204 19.60 36.57 0.68
CA ALA A 204 18.80 37.62 1.34
C ALA A 204 19.66 38.55 2.21
N SER A 205 20.64 37.99 2.93
CA SER A 205 21.62 38.77 3.72
C SER A 205 22.52 39.64 2.83
N GLU A 206 22.95 39.13 1.67
CA GLU A 206 23.83 39.84 0.74
C GLU A 206 23.09 40.93 -0.07
N THR A 207 21.82 40.70 -0.40
CA THR A 207 21.00 41.60 -1.22
C THR A 207 20.14 42.57 -0.40
N GLY A 208 20.12 42.44 0.93
CA GLY A 208 19.24 43.20 1.82
C GLY A 208 17.75 42.88 1.65
N LYS A 209 17.41 41.81 0.91
CA LYS A 209 16.02 41.43 0.63
C LYS A 209 15.41 40.82 1.88
N LYS A 210 14.30 41.38 2.35
CA LYS A 210 13.60 40.89 3.54
C LYS A 210 12.99 39.51 3.25
N LEU A 211 13.43 38.49 3.97
CA LEU A 211 12.87 37.14 3.87
C LEU A 211 11.37 37.16 4.22
N SER A 212 10.61 36.26 3.58
CA SER A 212 9.22 36.06 3.95
C SER A 212 9.13 35.61 5.41
N LYS A 213 8.14 36.15 6.14
CA LYS A 213 7.81 35.77 7.52
C LYS A 213 7.58 34.26 7.67
N TYR A 214 7.08 33.65 6.59
CA TYR A 214 6.65 32.26 6.51
C TYR A 214 7.48 31.52 5.47
N LYS A 215 7.93 30.31 5.83
CA LYS A 215 8.63 29.41 4.92
C LYS A 215 7.73 28.20 4.66
N PHE A 216 7.63 27.79 3.41
CA PHE A 216 6.90 26.61 2.99
C PHE A 216 7.86 25.66 2.28
N PRO A 217 7.56 24.35 2.25
CA PRO A 217 8.33 23.39 1.47
C PRO A 217 8.38 23.84 0.01
N ASP A 218 9.59 24.01 -0.50
CA ASP A 218 9.86 24.29 -1.91
C ASP A 218 10.66 23.11 -2.43
N ARG A 219 10.00 22.27 -3.24
CA ARG A 219 10.61 21.09 -3.84
C ARG A 219 10.66 21.28 -5.34
N ASP A 220 11.84 21.01 -5.89
CA ASP A 220 12.00 20.86 -7.32
C ASP A 220 11.06 19.76 -7.84
N PHE A 221 10.27 20.12 -8.84
CA PHE A 221 9.24 19.27 -9.43
C PHE A 221 9.84 17.97 -9.98
N HIS A 222 11.01 18.05 -10.62
CA HIS A 222 11.67 16.88 -11.20
C HIS A 222 12.19 15.93 -10.14
N SER A 223 12.84 16.46 -9.10
CA SER A 223 13.36 15.67 -7.98
C SER A 223 12.22 14.92 -7.26
N LEU A 224 11.09 15.59 -7.03
CA LEU A 224 9.91 14.97 -6.42
C LEU A 224 9.29 13.89 -7.33
N GLN A 225 9.20 14.14 -8.64
CA GLN A 225 8.70 13.14 -9.58
C GLN A 225 9.58 11.88 -9.57
N LEU A 226 10.90 12.06 -9.55
CA LEU A 226 11.85 10.93 -9.47
C LEU A 226 11.67 10.14 -8.17
N GLU A 227 11.58 10.81 -7.02
CA GLU A 227 11.32 10.12 -5.73
C GLU A 227 10.02 9.30 -5.79
N LEU A 228 8.94 9.88 -6.32
CA LEU A 228 7.65 9.19 -6.42
C LEU A 228 7.75 7.98 -7.35
N LEU A 229 8.45 8.10 -8.48
CA LEU A 229 8.67 7.00 -9.43
C LEU A 229 9.55 5.89 -8.83
N GLU A 230 10.59 6.23 -8.07
CA GLU A 230 11.42 5.26 -7.33
C GLU A 230 10.61 4.47 -6.32
N LEU A 231 9.63 5.11 -5.68
CA LEU A 231 8.69 4.46 -4.79
C LEU A 231 7.62 3.64 -5.55
N GLY A 232 7.53 3.76 -6.87
CA GLY A 232 6.44 3.17 -7.66
C GLY A 232 5.09 3.81 -7.35
N ILE A 233 5.08 5.11 -7.07
CA ILE A 233 3.88 5.92 -6.83
C ILE A 233 3.64 6.76 -8.07
N VAL A 234 2.42 6.70 -8.62
CA VAL A 234 2.06 7.50 -9.79
C VAL A 234 2.09 8.99 -9.41
N PRO A 235 2.93 9.83 -10.05
CA PRO A 235 3.09 11.23 -9.64
C PRO A 235 1.79 12.03 -9.64
N TYR A 236 0.86 11.73 -10.55
CA TYR A 236 -0.47 12.35 -10.57
C TYR A 236 -1.24 12.21 -9.24
N LEU A 237 -1.13 11.06 -8.56
CA LEU A 237 -1.82 10.82 -7.29
C LEU A 237 -1.26 11.71 -6.17
N TYR A 238 0.04 12.00 -6.19
CA TYR A 238 0.64 12.97 -5.28
C TYR A 238 0.05 14.36 -5.47
N TYR A 239 -0.07 14.85 -6.71
CA TYR A 239 -0.67 16.17 -6.95
C TYR A 239 -2.15 16.22 -6.53
N ARG A 240 -2.90 15.14 -6.77
CA ARG A 240 -4.26 15.01 -6.27
C ARG A 240 -4.30 15.05 -4.74
N PHE A 241 -3.39 14.35 -4.06
CA PHE A 241 -3.25 14.42 -2.60
C PHE A 241 -2.96 15.85 -2.13
N LYS A 242 -1.94 16.52 -2.69
CA LYS A 242 -1.57 17.89 -2.33
C LYS A 242 -2.67 18.92 -2.59
N ASN A 243 -3.55 18.66 -3.56
CA ASN A 243 -4.71 19.52 -3.82
C ASN A 243 -5.80 19.38 -2.74
N LEU A 244 -5.93 18.21 -2.12
CA LEU A 244 -7.00 17.89 -1.17
C LEU A 244 -6.64 18.19 0.29
N VAL A 245 -5.36 18.38 0.60
CA VAL A 245 -4.88 18.72 1.96
C VAL A 245 -4.28 20.13 1.98
N PRO A 246 -4.27 20.83 3.13
CA PRO A 246 -3.59 22.11 3.24
C PRO A 246 -2.08 21.94 3.05
N THR A 247 -1.44 22.97 2.49
CA THR A 247 0.02 23.06 2.53
C THR A 247 0.44 23.60 3.89
N PHE A 248 1.42 22.99 4.52
CA PHE A 248 1.94 23.46 5.81
C PHE A 248 3.31 24.07 5.65
N GLY A 249 3.62 25.04 6.50
CA GLY A 249 4.92 25.70 6.57
C GLY A 249 5.27 26.06 7.99
N MET A 250 6.36 26.81 8.17
CA MET A 250 6.83 27.29 9.46
C MET A 250 6.99 28.80 9.45
N GLU A 251 6.55 29.45 10.52
CA GLU A 251 6.94 30.81 10.85
C GLU A 251 8.43 30.83 11.24
N ARG A 252 9.23 31.69 10.61
CA ARG A 252 10.71 31.63 10.74
C ARG A 252 11.19 31.90 12.17
N GLU A 253 10.55 32.82 12.88
CA GLU A 253 10.92 33.26 14.24
C GLU A 253 10.49 32.26 15.32
N THR A 254 9.20 31.90 15.34
CA THR A 254 8.61 31.07 16.41
C THR A 254 8.73 29.58 16.13
N LYS A 255 9.09 29.19 14.90
CA LYS A 255 9.01 27.81 14.36
C LYS A 255 7.61 27.21 14.46
N ARG A 256 6.57 28.05 14.62
CA ARG A 256 5.19 27.60 14.66
C ARG A 256 4.75 27.09 13.29
N ILE A 257 4.10 25.94 13.28
CA ILE A 257 3.48 25.38 12.07
C ILE A 257 2.29 26.22 11.67
N ILE A 258 2.24 26.60 10.40
CA ILE A 258 1.16 27.41 9.82
C ILE A 258 0.56 26.71 8.60
N PRO A 259 -0.77 26.62 8.51
CA PRO A 259 -1.44 26.10 7.32
C PRO A 259 -1.61 27.21 6.26
N LYS A 260 -1.54 26.80 5.00
CA LYS A 260 -1.83 27.57 3.81
C LYS A 260 -2.93 26.84 3.04
N TYR A 261 -4.06 27.52 2.87
CA TYR A 261 -5.29 26.94 2.31
C TYR A 261 -5.52 27.28 0.83
N GLU A 262 -4.49 27.75 0.12
CA GLU A 262 -4.60 28.28 -1.26
C GLU A 262 -4.78 27.20 -2.34
N THR A 263 -5.03 25.94 -1.99
CA THR A 263 -5.23 24.92 -3.02
C THR A 263 -6.61 25.12 -3.68
N VAL A 264 -6.65 24.98 -5.01
CA VAL A 264 -7.89 25.12 -5.82
C VAL A 264 -9.01 24.21 -5.31
N TYR A 265 -8.65 23.10 -4.66
CA TYR A 265 -9.57 22.07 -4.19
C TYR A 265 -9.77 22.07 -2.67
N TRP A 266 -9.18 23.00 -1.90
CA TRP A 266 -9.44 23.10 -0.46
C TRP A 266 -10.77 23.82 -0.18
N GLY A 267 -11.88 23.10 -0.33
CA GLY A 267 -13.23 23.64 -0.14
C GLY A 267 -14.23 22.60 0.34
N LYS A 268 -15.38 23.06 0.84
CA LYS A 268 -16.44 22.23 1.43
C LYS A 268 -16.88 21.08 0.52
N GLU A 269 -16.93 21.31 -0.78
CA GLU A 269 -17.30 20.30 -1.79
C GLU A 269 -16.33 19.11 -1.82
N ASN A 270 -15.07 19.32 -1.42
CA ASN A 270 -14.04 18.29 -1.37
C ASN A 270 -13.86 17.66 0.01
N TRP A 271 -14.51 18.19 1.05
CA TRP A 271 -14.49 17.61 2.41
C TRP A 271 -15.47 16.45 2.51
N THR A 272 -15.14 15.38 1.79
CA THR A 272 -15.94 14.16 1.68
C THR A 272 -15.20 12.97 2.27
N LYS A 273 -15.96 11.93 2.63
CA LYS A 273 -15.43 10.65 3.07
C LYS A 273 -14.45 10.07 2.06
N LEU A 274 -14.83 10.05 0.78
CA LEU A 274 -14.02 9.50 -0.32
C LEU A 274 -12.65 10.17 -0.42
N ASN A 275 -12.61 11.51 -0.36
CA ASN A 275 -11.35 12.25 -0.47
C ASN A 275 -10.47 12.06 0.77
N ALA A 276 -11.07 12.00 1.96
CA ALA A 276 -10.34 11.71 3.19
C ALA A 276 -9.75 10.29 3.19
N GLU A 277 -10.51 9.29 2.76
CA GLU A 277 -10.05 7.90 2.60
C GLU A 277 -8.92 7.82 1.55
N PHE A 278 -9.08 8.48 0.41
CA PHE A 278 -8.03 8.57 -0.60
C PHE A 278 -6.73 9.15 -0.02
N CYS A 279 -6.79 10.31 0.63
CA CYS A 279 -5.58 10.98 1.14
C CYS A 279 -4.90 10.16 2.25
N LEU A 280 -5.70 9.53 3.12
CA LEU A 280 -5.18 8.67 4.18
C LEU A 280 -4.50 7.43 3.61
N ASN A 281 -5.16 6.73 2.66
CA ASN A 281 -4.61 5.54 2.02
C ASN A 281 -3.33 5.87 1.24
N TRP A 282 -3.34 6.95 0.46
CA TRP A 282 -2.16 7.42 -0.26
C TRP A 282 -0.99 7.72 0.69
N MET A 283 -1.24 8.40 1.81
CA MET A 283 -0.20 8.72 2.79
C MET A 283 0.38 7.46 3.46
N ILE A 284 -0.48 6.49 3.82
CA ILE A 284 -0.03 5.21 4.37
C ILE A 284 0.84 4.48 3.35
N GLU A 285 0.38 4.38 2.10
CA GLU A 285 1.11 3.74 1.01
C GLU A 285 2.47 4.41 0.77
N TYR A 286 2.49 5.75 0.72
CA TYR A 286 3.70 6.53 0.58
C TYR A 286 4.73 6.20 1.67
N PHE A 287 4.32 6.24 2.94
CA PHE A 287 5.24 5.97 4.04
C PHE A 287 5.69 4.51 4.12
N LEU A 288 4.85 3.54 3.73
CA LEU A 288 5.24 2.14 3.66
C LEU A 288 6.29 1.91 2.56
N LYS A 289 6.05 2.43 1.36
CA LYS A 289 7.00 2.34 0.25
C LYS A 289 8.32 3.04 0.61
N LYS A 290 8.25 4.21 1.23
CA LYS A 290 9.43 4.95 1.73
C LYS A 290 10.22 4.11 2.72
N GLN A 291 9.54 3.55 3.72
CA GLN A 291 10.17 2.68 4.71
C GLN A 291 10.86 1.48 4.05
N TRP A 292 10.24 0.79 3.10
CA TRP A 292 10.84 -0.38 2.46
C TRP A 292 12.05 -0.03 1.59
N LEU A 293 11.96 1.10 0.86
CA LEU A 293 13.09 1.62 0.10
C LEU A 293 14.29 1.87 1.02
N TYR A 294 14.09 2.63 2.10
CA TYR A 294 15.19 3.09 2.96
C TYR A 294 15.58 2.12 4.10
N SER A 295 14.75 1.12 4.44
CA SER A 295 15.09 0.05 5.42
C SER A 295 15.95 -1.04 4.80
N SER A 296 15.95 -1.15 3.48
CA SER A 296 16.88 -2.00 2.75
C SER A 296 18.28 -1.43 2.94
N SER A 297 19.06 -1.99 3.86
CA SER A 297 20.50 -1.71 4.09
C SER A 297 21.40 -1.93 2.84
N LYS A 298 20.78 -2.15 1.67
CA LYS A 298 21.36 -2.34 0.34
C LYS A 298 21.36 -1.07 -0.53
N TYR A 299 21.08 0.11 0.04
CA TYR A 299 21.53 1.38 -0.54
C TYR A 299 23.00 1.70 -0.18
N ASN A 300 23.77 0.70 0.28
CA ASN A 300 25.18 0.67 -0.08
C ASN A 300 25.28 0.55 -1.61
N ILE A 301 26.19 1.28 -2.22
CA ILE A 301 26.52 1.26 -3.66
C ILE A 301 27.21 -0.08 -4.01
N THR A 302 26.50 -1.17 -3.75
CA THR A 302 26.64 -2.47 -4.38
C THR A 302 25.27 -2.71 -4.99
N MET A 303 24.96 -1.90 -6.01
CA MET A 303 23.91 -2.23 -6.94
C MET A 303 24.10 -3.68 -7.33
N HIS A 304 23.08 -4.50 -7.07
CA HIS A 304 22.79 -5.59 -7.95
C HIS A 304 22.69 -5.00 -9.35
N THR A 305 23.79 -5.09 -10.10
CA THR A 305 23.82 -5.13 -11.56
C THR A 305 22.90 -6.26 -11.99
N THR A 306 21.61 -5.99 -12.02
CA THR A 306 20.61 -6.88 -12.60
C THR A 306 19.42 -6.02 -12.99
N ARG A 307 19.54 -5.37 -14.16
CA ARG A 307 18.46 -5.04 -15.13
C ARG A 307 18.86 -3.91 -16.09
N TYR A 308 20.02 -4.04 -16.71
CA TYR A 308 20.20 -3.65 -18.12
C TYR A 308 21.13 -4.69 -18.74
N HIS A 309 20.63 -5.90 -18.96
CA HIS A 309 21.03 -6.54 -20.19
C HIS A 309 20.30 -5.76 -21.27
N ILE A 310 21.01 -4.82 -21.89
CA ILE A 310 20.78 -4.54 -23.30
C ILE A 310 20.70 -5.93 -23.91
N LEU A 311 19.51 -6.31 -24.37
CA LEU A 311 19.39 -7.43 -25.29
C LEU A 311 20.22 -6.99 -26.49
N GLU A 312 21.49 -7.39 -26.51
CA GLU A 312 22.15 -7.56 -27.78
C GLU A 312 21.21 -8.46 -28.56
N VAL A 313 20.69 -7.92 -29.66
CA VAL A 313 19.98 -8.71 -30.64
C VAL A 313 20.95 -9.81 -31.04
N VAL A 314 20.77 -11.00 -30.47
CA VAL A 314 21.46 -12.20 -30.92
C VAL A 314 20.91 -12.43 -32.33
N LYS A 315 21.60 -11.83 -33.31
CA LYS A 315 21.53 -12.29 -34.69
C LYS A 315 21.88 -13.78 -34.63
N ASP A 316 21.01 -14.59 -35.21
CA ASP A 316 21.12 -16.04 -35.34
C ASP A 316 20.55 -16.91 -34.20
N PHE A 317 19.25 -16.79 -33.93
CA PHE A 317 18.45 -17.98 -33.62
C PHE A 317 18.03 -18.67 -34.93
N LYS A 318 18.97 -19.38 -35.57
CA LYS A 318 18.63 -20.37 -36.60
C LYS A 318 18.13 -21.63 -35.90
N THR A 319 16.82 -21.72 -35.68
CA THR A 319 16.18 -22.98 -35.31
C THR A 319 16.22 -23.95 -36.49
N LYS A 320 17.17 -24.89 -36.48
CA LYS A 320 17.03 -26.16 -37.19
C LYS A 320 16.01 -27.01 -36.43
N LEU A 321 14.74 -26.86 -36.78
CA LEU A 321 13.74 -27.90 -36.50
C LEU A 321 13.95 -29.01 -37.53
N ASN A 322 14.76 -30.00 -37.16
CA ASN A 322 14.82 -31.26 -37.88
C ASN A 322 13.48 -31.99 -37.68
N LYS A 323 12.76 -32.22 -38.78
CA LYS A 323 11.72 -33.24 -38.86
C LYS A 323 12.41 -34.61 -38.81
N GLY A 324 12.20 -35.33 -37.72
CA GLY A 324 12.29 -36.78 -37.63
C GLY A 324 10.88 -37.30 -37.38
#